data_AF-A0A955PR01-F1
#
_entry.id   AF-A0A955PR01-F1
#
_cell.length_a   1.000
_cell.length_b   1.000
_cell.length_c   1.000
_cell.angle_alpha   90.00
_cell.angle_beta   90.00
_cell.angle_gamma   90.00
#
_symmetry.space_group_name_H-M   'P 1'
#
loop_
_entity.id
_entity.type
_entity.pdbx_description
1 polymer ?
#
loop_
_entity_poly.entity_id
_entity_poly.type
_entity_poly.pdbx_seq_one_letter_code
_entity_poly.pdbx_strand_id
1 'polypeptide(L)'
;MRWIGRVLIGFSLLCGASLAVANEGLKEHPGYVDVDIHAIVGDVQPNVEVFLEKPLLRMLMGAATEVNPEIADLIGQIDLIQVKVFEDIKNQPSDLLEKVSQEVARLKSEGWSQVVR
;
A
#
# COMPACT_ATOMS: atom_id res chain seq x y z
N MET A 1 -23.23 -45.99 23.40
CA MET A 1 -22.24 -44.89 23.32
C MET A 1 -21.87 -44.57 21.86
N ARG A 2 -22.81 -44.05 21.05
CA ARG A 2 -22.60 -43.76 19.61
C ARG A 2 -22.90 -42.29 19.22
N TRP A 3 -22.90 -41.37 20.19
CA TRP A 3 -23.27 -39.96 19.97
C TRP A 3 -22.11 -38.96 20.07
N ILE A 4 -20.98 -39.34 20.68
CA ILE A 4 -19.84 -38.43 20.89
C ILE A 4 -19.03 -38.20 19.60
N GLY A 5 -19.07 -39.14 18.64
CA GLY A 5 -18.30 -39.03 17.39
C GLY A 5 -18.87 -38.08 16.33
N ARG A 6 -20.12 -37.60 16.48
CA ARG A 6 -20.76 -36.71 15.48
C ARG A 6 -20.71 -35.23 15.84
N VAL A 7 -20.36 -34.89 17.09
CA VAL A 7 -20.29 -33.50 17.55
C VAL A 7 -18.92 -32.87 17.22
N LEU A 8 -17.86 -33.67 17.11
CA LEU A 8 -16.50 -33.17 16.87
C LEU A 8 -16.19 -32.74 15.42
N ILE A 9 -17.01 -33.13 14.44
CA ILE A 9 -16.78 -32.79 13.03
C ILE A 9 -17.45 -31.44 12.66
N GLY A 10 -18.42 -30.98 13.44
CA GLY A 10 -19.12 -29.71 13.18
C GLY A 10 -18.36 -28.45 13.61
N PHE A 11 -17.43 -28.56 14.56
CA PHE A 11 -16.72 -27.39 15.13
C PHE A 11 -15.42 -27.04 14.39
N SER A 12 -14.89 -27.97 13.58
CA SER A 12 -13.62 -27.75 12.88
C SER A 12 -13.73 -26.92 11.60
N LEU A 13 -14.94 -26.61 11.13
CA LEU A 13 -15.15 -25.91 9.85
C LEU A 13 -15.31 -24.38 9.99
N LEU A 14 -15.35 -23.81 11.20
CA LEU A 14 -15.61 -22.38 11.41
C LEU A 14 -14.36 -21.50 11.57
N CYS A 15 -13.15 -22.07 11.70
CA CYS A 15 -11.92 -21.28 11.86
C CYS A 15 -11.15 -21.00 10.55
N GLY A 16 -11.63 -21.48 9.40
CA GLY A 16 -10.86 -21.43 8.14
C GLY A 16 -11.02 -20.17 7.29
N ALA A 17 -11.96 -19.26 7.60
CA ALA A 17 -12.36 -18.21 6.65
C ALA A 17 -11.79 -16.81 6.91
N SER A 18 -11.05 -16.55 7.99
CA SER A 18 -10.69 -15.18 8.38
C SER A 18 -9.40 -14.61 7.78
N LEU A 19 -8.72 -15.29 6.85
CA LEU A 19 -7.43 -14.82 6.33
C LEU A 19 -7.51 -13.92 5.08
N ALA A 20 -8.68 -13.71 4.49
CA ALA A 20 -8.81 -12.91 3.26
C ALA A 20 -9.30 -11.46 3.48
N VAL A 21 -9.71 -11.08 4.69
CA VAL A 21 -10.42 -9.79 4.96
C VAL A 21 -9.46 -8.67 5.39
N ALA A 22 -8.13 -8.87 5.33
CA ALA A 22 -7.20 -7.87 5.84
C ALA A 22 -7.01 -6.64 4.92
N ASN A 23 -7.31 -6.75 3.62
CA ASN A 23 -6.92 -5.73 2.64
C ASN A 23 -8.09 -4.91 2.05
N GLU A 24 -9.34 -5.40 2.13
CA GLU A 24 -10.50 -4.69 1.58
C GLU A 24 -10.80 -3.39 2.35
N GLY A 25 -10.68 -3.40 3.68
CA GLY A 25 -10.93 -2.22 4.51
C GLY A 25 -9.93 -1.07 4.31
N LEU A 26 -8.74 -1.33 3.76
CA LEU A 26 -7.75 -0.28 3.51
C LEU A 26 -8.18 0.66 2.38
N LYS A 27 -8.89 0.16 1.36
CA LYS A 27 -9.37 0.99 0.24
C LYS A 27 -10.49 1.95 0.65
N GLU A 28 -11.19 1.63 1.73
CA GLU A 28 -12.26 2.46 2.29
C GLU A 28 -11.73 3.54 3.25
N HIS A 29 -10.44 3.50 3.59
CA HIS A 29 -9.84 4.46 4.51
C HIS A 29 -9.78 5.86 3.87
N PRO A 30 -10.13 6.95 4.58
CA PRO A 30 -10.09 8.31 4.01
C PRO A 30 -8.68 8.77 3.62
N GLY A 31 -7.66 8.14 4.20
CA GLY A 31 -6.25 8.33 3.84
C GLY A 31 -5.75 7.39 2.73
N TYR A 32 -6.63 6.66 2.06
CA TYR A 32 -6.26 5.82 0.92
C TYR A 32 -6.11 6.67 -0.34
N VAL A 33 -4.99 6.46 -1.05
CA VAL A 33 -4.76 7.03 -2.38
C VAL A 33 -4.36 5.90 -3.31
N ASP A 34 -5.10 5.77 -4.41
CA ASP A 34 -4.67 4.99 -5.56
C ASP A 34 -4.21 5.97 -6.65
N VAL A 35 -2.97 5.79 -7.09
CA VAL A 35 -2.38 6.56 -8.19
C VAL A 35 -2.55 5.74 -9.45
N ASP A 36 -3.26 6.29 -10.43
CA ASP A 36 -3.40 5.66 -11.74
C ASP A 36 -2.06 5.70 -12.48
N ILE A 37 -1.24 4.68 -12.22
CA ILE A 37 0.09 4.59 -12.77
C ILE A 37 0.07 4.41 -14.29
N HIS A 38 -0.99 3.84 -14.86
CA HIS A 38 -1.12 3.65 -16.31
C HIS A 38 -1.28 4.99 -17.03
N ALA A 39 -1.99 5.95 -16.41
CA ALA A 39 -2.04 7.31 -16.92
C ALA A 39 -0.63 7.95 -17.00
N ILE A 40 0.26 7.59 -16.08
CA ILE A 40 1.63 8.10 -15.99
C ILE A 40 2.55 7.38 -16.98
N VAL A 41 2.70 6.06 -16.84
CA VAL A 41 3.71 5.25 -17.55
C VAL A 41 3.19 4.56 -18.82
N GLY A 42 1.89 4.60 -19.08
CA GLY A 42 1.23 3.89 -20.19
C GLY A 42 0.94 2.42 -19.86
N ASP A 43 0.71 1.61 -20.89
CA ASP A 43 0.41 0.16 -20.78
C ASP A 43 1.67 -0.70 -20.51
N VAL A 44 2.64 -0.16 -19.77
CA VAL A 44 3.85 -0.88 -19.35
C VAL A 44 3.55 -1.58 -18.03
N GLN A 45 3.84 -2.89 -17.96
CA GLN A 45 3.72 -3.62 -16.69
C GLN A 45 4.96 -3.39 -15.81
N PRO A 46 4.79 -3.33 -14.48
CA PRO A 46 5.91 -3.22 -13.57
C PRO A 46 6.78 -4.48 -13.61
N ASN A 47 8.10 -4.30 -13.64
CA ASN A 47 9.08 -5.38 -13.53
C ASN A 47 9.12 -5.93 -12.09
N VAL A 48 8.93 -5.04 -11.12
CA VAL A 48 8.92 -5.37 -9.69
C VAL A 48 7.78 -4.64 -9.02
N GLU A 49 7.05 -5.38 -8.18
CA GLU A 49 6.01 -4.83 -7.32
C GLU A 49 6.26 -5.29 -5.89
N VAL A 50 6.30 -4.32 -4.96
CA VAL A 50 6.56 -4.58 -3.54
C VAL A 50 5.49 -3.89 -2.71
N PHE A 51 4.89 -4.64 -1.81
CA PHE A 51 3.99 -4.12 -0.78
C PHE A 51 4.77 -3.96 0.52
N LEU A 52 4.99 -2.72 0.93
CA LEU A 52 5.59 -2.39 2.21
C LEU A 52 4.46 -2.31 3.25
N GLU A 53 4.17 -3.45 3.86
CA GLU A 53 3.19 -3.55 4.94
C GLU A 53 3.80 -3.13 6.30
N LYS A 54 2.95 -2.95 7.32
CA LYS A 54 3.32 -2.55 8.68
C LYS A 54 4.61 -3.16 9.24
N PRO A 55 4.87 -4.49 9.14
CA PRO A 55 6.10 -5.06 9.69
C PRO A 55 7.37 -4.48 9.04
N LEU A 56 7.37 -4.32 7.72
CA LEU A 56 8.52 -3.79 6.99
C LEU A 56 8.65 -2.28 7.16
N LEU A 57 7.52 -1.55 7.20
CA LEU A 57 7.51 -0.12 7.53
C LEU A 57 8.07 0.15 8.93
N ARG A 58 7.77 -0.70 9.93
CA ARG A 58 8.36 -0.60 11.28
C ARG A 58 9.86 -0.83 11.29
N MET A 59 10.37 -1.75 10.46
CA MET A 59 11.82 -1.90 10.30
C MET A 59 12.45 -0.62 9.73
N LEU A 60 11.80 -0.01 8.74
CA LEU A 60 12.25 1.27 8.16
C LEU A 60 12.20 2.42 9.17
N MET A 61 11.18 2.48 10.04
CA MET A 61 11.15 3.47 11.13
C MET A 61 12.37 3.37 12.04
N GLY A 62 12.76 2.14 12.42
CA GLY A 62 13.92 1.91 13.27
C GLY A 62 15.20 2.46 12.65
N ALA A 63 15.39 2.23 11.34
CA ALA A 63 16.51 2.80 10.59
C ALA A 63 16.40 4.33 10.42
N ALA A 64 15.19 4.85 10.18
CA ALA A 64 14.94 6.28 9.96
C ALA A 64 15.11 7.11 11.23
N THR A 65 14.88 6.54 12.41
CA THR A 65 14.99 7.24 13.71
C THR A 65 16.38 7.83 13.92
N GLU A 66 17.42 7.15 13.46
CA GLU A 66 18.81 7.61 13.57
C GLU A 66 19.13 8.77 12.60
N VAL A 67 18.37 8.90 11.51
CA VAL A 67 18.60 9.90 10.46
C VAL A 67 17.72 11.13 10.68
N ASN A 68 16.43 10.92 10.90
CA ASN A 68 15.45 11.95 11.15
C ASN A 68 14.25 11.36 11.94
N PRO A 69 14.12 11.66 13.24
CA PRO A 69 13.00 11.21 14.06
C PRO A 69 11.62 11.60 13.51
N GLU A 70 11.50 12.78 12.89
CA GLU A 70 10.23 13.25 12.31
C GLU A 70 9.77 12.36 11.15
N ILE A 71 10.70 11.87 10.32
CA ILE A 71 10.39 10.94 9.24
C ILE A 71 9.97 9.57 9.80
N ALA A 72 10.61 9.12 10.89
CA ALA A 72 10.22 7.87 11.54
C ALA A 72 8.77 7.93 12.06
N ASP A 73 8.37 9.05 12.67
CA ASP A 73 6.99 9.27 13.13
C ASP A 73 5.98 9.28 11.99
N LEU A 74 6.35 9.82 10.82
CA LEU A 74 5.50 9.78 9.62
C LEU A 74 5.35 8.35 9.08
N ILE A 75 6.45 7.60 8.96
CA ILE A 75 6.42 6.21 8.49
C ILE A 75 5.54 5.35 9.42
N GLY A 76 5.56 5.63 10.73
CA GLY A 76 4.73 4.90 11.71
C GLY A 76 3.23 5.08 11.55
N GLN A 77 2.79 6.10 10.81
CA GLN A 77 1.38 6.36 10.51
C GLN A 77 0.92 5.70 9.21
N ILE A 78 1.82 5.07 8.46
CA ILE A 78 1.50 4.45 7.17
C ILE A 78 1.13 2.98 7.38
N ASP A 79 -0.04 2.59 6.87
CA ASP A 79 -0.49 1.20 6.93
C ASP A 79 0.11 0.34 5.80
N LEU A 80 0.27 0.93 4.61
CA LEU A 80 0.73 0.25 3.39
C LEU A 80 1.35 1.24 2.40
N ILE A 81 2.46 0.87 1.77
CA ILE A 81 2.98 1.53 0.56
C ILE A 81 3.13 0.49 -0.54
N GLN A 82 2.59 0.75 -1.73
CA GLN A 82 2.83 -0.05 -2.92
C GLN A 82 3.91 0.61 -3.77
N VAL A 83 5.02 -0.09 -3.98
CA VAL A 83 6.13 0.36 -4.82
C VAL A 83 6.12 -0.45 -6.10
N LYS A 84 6.04 0.24 -7.25
CA LYS A 84 6.11 -0.36 -8.58
C LYS A 84 7.34 0.17 -9.30
N VAL A 85 8.20 -0.73 -9.77
CA VAL A 85 9.39 -0.40 -10.55
C VAL A 85 9.13 -0.76 -11.99
N PHE A 86 9.36 0.20 -12.88
CA PHE A 86 9.21 0.05 -14.32
C PHE A 86 10.56 0.25 -14.98
N GLU A 87 10.92 -0.66 -15.87
CA GLU A 87 12.09 -0.54 -16.73
C GLU A 87 11.63 -0.15 -18.15
N ASP A 88 12.55 0.41 -18.94
CA ASP A 88 12.34 0.71 -20.36
C ASP A 88 11.10 1.57 -20.70
N ILE A 89 10.72 2.50 -19.81
CA ILE A 89 9.65 3.47 -20.09
C ILE A 89 10.07 4.33 -21.30
N LYS A 90 9.28 4.28 -22.38
CA LYS A 90 9.58 4.97 -23.65
C LYS A 90 9.34 6.49 -23.61
N ASN A 91 8.74 7.00 -22.53
CA ASN A 91 8.43 8.42 -22.36
C ASN A 91 9.68 9.20 -21.98
N GLN A 92 9.76 10.46 -22.40
CA GLN A 92 10.84 11.33 -21.94
C GLN A 92 10.67 11.60 -20.43
N PRO A 93 11.77 11.74 -19.66
CA PRO A 93 11.68 12.06 -18.24
C PRO A 93 10.85 13.31 -17.93
N SER A 94 10.87 14.31 -18.83
CA SER A 94 10.04 15.52 -18.72
C SER A 94 8.55 15.22 -18.71
N ASP A 95 8.10 14.31 -19.57
CA ASP A 95 6.68 13.98 -19.73
C ASP A 95 6.17 13.22 -18.50
N LEU A 96 7.03 12.36 -17.93
CA LEU A 96 6.72 11.68 -16.67
C LEU A 96 6.58 12.66 -15.51
N LEU A 97 7.50 13.63 -15.40
CA LEU A 97 7.45 14.65 -14.37
C LEU A 97 6.22 15.55 -14.49
N GLU A 98 5.81 15.88 -15.70
CA GLU A 98 4.58 16.65 -15.94
C GLU A 98 3.35 15.88 -15.45
N LYS A 99 3.22 14.61 -15.81
CA LYS A 99 2.09 13.76 -15.38
C LYS A 99 2.06 13.54 -13.87
N VAL A 100 3.23 13.32 -13.24
CA VAL A 100 3.33 13.27 -11.77
C VAL A 100 2.89 14.60 -11.15
N SER A 101 3.28 15.73 -11.74
CA SER A 101 2.89 17.06 -11.24
C SER A 101 1.37 17.30 -11.36
N GLN A 102 0.74 16.82 -12.44
CA GLN A 102 -0.71 16.86 -12.60
C GLN A 102 -1.42 16.03 -11.52
N GLU A 103 -0.90 14.85 -11.20
CA GLU A 103 -1.45 14.01 -10.14
C GLU A 103 -1.30 14.64 -8.75
N VAL A 104 -0.14 15.26 -8.47
CA VAL A 104 0.06 16.03 -7.22
C VAL A 104 -0.93 17.20 -7.14
N ALA A 105 -1.20 17.88 -8.26
CA ALA A 105 -2.18 18.97 -8.30
C ALA A 105 -3.60 18.47 -8.06
N ARG A 106 -3.98 17.29 -8.62
CA ARG A 106 -5.26 16.61 -8.34
C ARG A 106 -5.41 16.34 -6.84
N LEU A 107 -4.44 15.67 -6.23
CA LEU A 107 -4.47 15.35 -4.80
C LEU A 107 -4.59 16.63 -3.94
N LYS A 108 -3.84 17.69 -4.27
CA LYS A 108 -3.97 18.99 -3.58
C LYS A 108 -5.37 19.57 -3.68
N SER A 109 -6.02 19.47 -4.84
CA SER A 109 -7.41 19.93 -5.03
C SER A 109 -8.43 19.11 -4.23
N GLU A 110 -8.10 17.85 -3.92
CA GLU A 110 -8.88 16.95 -3.08
C GLU A 110 -8.60 17.14 -1.57
N GLY A 111 -7.74 18.09 -1.20
CA GLY A 111 -7.45 18.46 0.20
C GLY A 111 -6.17 17.83 0.76
N TRP A 112 -5.38 17.12 -0.05
CA TRP A 112 -4.11 16.56 0.38
C TRP A 112 -3.03 17.63 0.54
N SER A 113 -2.30 17.56 1.65
CA SER A 113 -1.15 18.43 1.92
C SER A 113 0.17 17.67 1.79
N GLN A 114 1.15 18.32 1.17
CA GLN A 114 2.51 17.81 1.11
C GLN A 114 3.18 17.94 2.48
N VAL A 115 3.65 16.83 3.04
CA VAL A 115 4.26 16.78 4.38
C VAL A 115 5.77 17.01 4.33
N VAL A 116 6.44 16.60 3.25
CA VAL A 116 7.90 16.72 3.08
C VAL A 116 8.19 17.61 1.87
N ARG A 117 9.07 18.61 2.02
CA ARG A 117 9.52 19.51 0.95
C ARG A 117 10.90 19.10 0.43
#